data_AF-A0A1S2Q292-F1
#
_entry.id   AF-A0A1S2Q292-F1
#
_cell.length_a   1.000
_cell.length_b   1.000
_cell.length_c   1.000
_cell.angle_alpha   90.00
_cell.angle_beta   90.00
_cell.angle_gamma   90.00
#
_symmetry.space_group_name_H-M   'P 1'
#
loop_
_entity.id
_entity.type
_entity.pdbx_description
1 polymer ?
#
loop_
_entity_poly.entity_id
_entity_poly.type
_entity_poly.pdbx_seq_one_letter_code
_entity_poly.pdbx_strand_id
1 'polypeptide(L)'
;MTAIDPEEVAAAAAPDTLGRYLAELARPAGEQTSGPAPSVRTTEHQGQRITVTTTYDVVVDGTPVTAQLHVADSGMLYSPALPYHQFTSALDAVRALMSTYPDHFGGGG
;
A
#
# COMPACT_ATOMS: atom_id res chain seq x y z
N MET A 1 -3.41 16.81 25.32
CA MET A 1 -2.84 17.42 24.10
C MET A 1 -1.58 18.12 24.56
N THR A 2 -0.43 17.45 24.44
CA THR A 2 0.86 17.98 24.90
C THR A 2 1.25 19.13 23.97
N ALA A 3 1.54 20.29 24.54
CA ALA A 3 2.06 21.42 23.77
C ALA A 3 3.41 21.03 23.17
N ILE A 4 3.59 21.29 21.88
CA ILE A 4 4.86 21.06 21.20
C ILE A 4 5.84 22.14 21.66
N ASP A 5 7.00 21.72 22.17
CA ASP A 5 8.03 22.63 22.61
C ASP A 5 8.74 23.26 21.39
N PRO A 6 8.77 24.60 21.27
CA PRO A 6 9.42 25.27 20.14
C PRO A 6 10.93 24.99 20.05
N GLU A 7 11.61 24.71 21.16
CA GLU A 7 13.04 24.36 21.15
C GLU A 7 13.26 22.95 20.56
N GLU A 8 12.36 22.03 20.87
CA GLU A 8 12.36 20.67 20.32
C GLU A 8 12.13 20.70 18.79
N VAL A 9 11.21 21.56 18.32
CA VAL A 9 10.97 21.76 16.89
C VAL A 9 12.20 22.34 16.20
N ALA A 10 12.84 23.34 16.79
CA ALA A 10 14.04 23.95 16.23
C ALA A 10 15.20 22.95 16.13
N ALA A 11 15.39 22.10 17.15
CA ALA A 11 16.40 21.04 17.15
C ALA A 11 16.11 19.95 16.10
N ALA A 12 14.84 19.56 15.93
CA ALA A 12 14.43 18.60 14.91
C ALA A 12 14.57 19.17 13.48
N ALA A 13 14.36 20.47 13.31
CA ALA A 13 14.50 21.17 12.03
C ALA A 13 15.95 21.52 11.65
N ALA A 14 16.92 21.28 12.55
CA ALA A 14 18.33 21.53 12.25
C ALA A 14 18.78 20.73 11.00
N PRO A 15 19.57 21.32 10.08
CA PRO A 15 19.88 20.73 8.78
C PRO A 15 20.43 19.29 8.84
N ASP A 16 21.32 19.00 9.80
CA ASP A 16 21.89 17.67 9.98
C ASP A 16 20.89 16.64 10.50
N THR A 17 20.02 17.05 11.44
CA THR A 17 18.98 16.20 12.02
C THR A 17 17.93 15.85 10.98
N LEU A 18 17.41 16.86 10.30
CA LEU A 18 16.45 16.69 9.21
C LEU A 18 17.07 15.91 8.04
N GLY A 19 18.31 16.22 7.66
CA GLY A 19 19.02 15.51 6.60
C GLY A 19 19.20 14.02 6.88
N ARG A 20 19.55 13.65 8.11
CA ARG A 20 19.64 12.25 8.54
C ARG A 20 18.27 11.56 8.51
N TYR A 21 17.24 12.22 9.03
CA TYR A 21 15.87 11.70 9.03
C TYR A 21 15.36 11.45 7.60
N LEU A 22 15.57 12.42 6.70
CA LEU A 22 15.22 12.28 5.29
C LEU A 22 16.02 11.18 4.61
N ALA A 23 17.32 11.01 4.92
CA ALA A 23 18.13 9.92 4.38
C ALA A 23 17.67 8.54 4.89
N GLU A 24 17.15 8.45 6.12
CA GLU A 24 16.55 7.24 6.67
C GLU A 24 15.20 6.92 6.02
N LEU A 25 14.36 7.91 5.76
CA LEU A 25 13.12 7.76 4.99
C LEU A 25 13.36 7.48 3.50
N ALA A 26 14.45 8.01 2.95
CA ALA A 26 14.88 7.77 1.57
C ALA A 26 15.53 6.40 1.40
N ARG A 27 15.81 5.65 2.49
CA ARG A 27 15.96 4.20 2.34
C ARG A 27 14.65 3.72 1.73
N PRO A 28 14.68 2.98 0.62
CA PRO A 28 13.46 2.46 0.03
C PRO A 28 12.69 1.77 1.15
N ALA A 29 11.45 2.20 1.38
CA ALA A 29 10.52 1.56 2.30
C ALA A 29 10.69 0.06 2.10
N GLY A 30 11.15 -0.62 3.17
CA GLY A 30 11.90 -1.86 3.09
C GLY A 30 11.41 -2.76 1.96
N GLU A 31 12.31 -3.08 1.04
CA GLU A 31 12.18 -4.18 0.08
C GLU A 31 10.73 -4.57 -0.17
N GLN A 32 10.02 -3.77 -0.97
CA GLN A 32 8.67 -4.11 -1.41
C GLN A 32 8.72 -5.56 -1.86
N THR A 33 8.16 -6.46 -1.04
CA THR A 33 8.28 -7.87 -1.31
C THR A 33 7.57 -8.05 -2.64
N SER A 34 8.33 -8.40 -3.68
CA SER A 34 7.78 -8.78 -4.98
C SER A 34 7.11 -10.13 -4.75
N GLY A 35 5.93 -10.07 -4.15
CA GLY A 35 5.20 -11.21 -3.63
C GLY A 35 3.74 -10.81 -3.46
N PRO A 36 2.82 -11.77 -3.56
CA PRO A 36 1.41 -11.50 -3.32
C PRO A 36 1.26 -10.88 -1.93
N ALA A 37 0.64 -9.70 -1.82
CA ALA A 37 0.33 -9.08 -0.54
C ALA A 37 -1.03 -9.62 -0.08
N PRO A 38 -1.09 -10.57 0.88
CA PRO A 38 -2.35 -11.11 1.34
C PRO A 38 -3.11 -10.04 2.15
N SER A 39 -4.39 -9.88 1.86
CA SER A 39 -5.31 -9.12 2.69
C SER A 39 -5.91 -10.05 3.74
N VAL A 40 -5.56 -9.85 5.01
CA VAL A 40 -6.09 -10.62 6.14
C VAL A 40 -7.11 -9.79 6.90
N ARG A 41 -8.32 -10.31 7.07
CA ARG A 41 -9.40 -9.68 7.84
C ARG A 41 -9.89 -10.65 8.90
N THR A 42 -10.21 -10.14 10.08
CA THR A 42 -10.69 -10.96 11.20
C THR A 42 -11.97 -10.38 11.79
N THR A 43 -12.88 -11.26 12.22
CA THR A 43 -14.08 -10.88 12.94
C THR A 43 -14.48 -11.98 13.93
N GLU A 44 -15.47 -11.74 14.78
CA GLU A 44 -15.97 -12.70 15.74
C GLU A 44 -17.50 -12.81 15.63
N HIS A 45 -18.01 -14.04 15.61
CA HIS A 45 -19.44 -14.31 15.58
C HIS A 45 -19.79 -15.40 16.61
N GLN A 46 -20.62 -15.07 17.60
CA GLN A 46 -21.03 -15.99 18.67
C GLN A 46 -19.83 -16.67 19.39
N GLY A 47 -18.77 -15.91 19.64
CA GLY A 47 -17.55 -16.41 20.28
C GLY A 47 -16.62 -17.21 19.36
N GLN A 48 -16.95 -17.36 18.08
CA GLN A 48 -16.08 -17.98 17.08
C GLN A 48 -15.31 -16.90 16.32
N ARG A 49 -13.98 -16.99 16.32
CA ARG A 49 -13.12 -16.12 15.52
C ARG A 49 -13.11 -16.60 14.06
N ILE A 50 -13.39 -15.68 13.15
CA ILE A 50 -13.38 -15.87 11.71
C ILE A 50 -12.20 -15.09 11.16
N THR A 51 -11.35 -15.75 10.36
CA THR A 51 -10.24 -15.11 9.64
C THR A 51 -10.40 -15.36 8.15
N VAL A 52 -10.37 -14.31 7.35
CA VAL A 52 -10.43 -14.35 5.89
C VAL A 52 -9.12 -13.80 5.33
N THR A 53 -8.37 -14.65 4.64
CA THR A 53 -7.17 -14.27 3.90
C THR A 53 -7.48 -14.26 2.42
N THR A 54 -7.23 -13.15 1.74
CA THR A 54 -7.45 -12.99 0.31
C THR A 54 -6.14 -12.65 -0.37
N THR A 55 -5.78 -13.42 -1.40
CA THR A 55 -4.59 -13.18 -2.21
C THR A 55 -5.04 -13.05 -3.67
N TYR A 56 -4.62 -11.98 -4.33
CA TYR A 56 -4.85 -11.79 -5.76
C TYR A 56 -3.58 -12.14 -6.53
N ASP A 57 -3.69 -13.10 -7.43
CA ASP A 57 -2.72 -13.32 -8.49
C ASP A 57 -3.20 -12.58 -9.74
N VAL A 58 -2.41 -11.63 -10.22
CA VAL A 58 -2.79 -10.75 -11.32
C VAL A 58 -1.83 -10.98 -12.46
N VAL A 59 -2.38 -11.36 -13.61
CA VAL A 59 -1.64 -11.60 -14.85
C VAL A 59 -2.21 -10.69 -15.93
N VAL A 60 -1.35 -9.87 -16.54
CA VAL A 60 -1.68 -8.98 -17.65
C VAL A 60 -0.89 -9.45 -18.87
N ASP A 61 -1.59 -9.79 -19.95
CA ASP A 61 -1.00 -10.33 -21.18
C ASP A 61 -0.02 -11.49 -20.97
N GLY A 62 -0.35 -12.38 -20.02
CA GLY A 62 0.50 -13.53 -19.64
C GLY A 62 1.67 -13.20 -18.71
N THR A 63 1.88 -11.92 -18.39
CA THR A 63 2.93 -11.46 -17.46
C THR A 63 2.34 -11.25 -16.06
N PRO A 64 2.88 -11.90 -15.01
CA PRO A 64 2.46 -11.63 -13.64
C PRO A 64 2.86 -10.20 -13.24
N VAL A 65 1.93 -9.47 -12.62
CA VAL A 65 2.12 -8.08 -12.21
C VAL A 65 1.80 -7.91 -10.73
N THR A 66 2.59 -7.07 -10.06
CA THR A 66 2.37 -6.75 -8.65
C THR A 66 1.41 -5.57 -8.52
N ALA A 67 0.12 -5.86 -8.30
CA ALA A 67 -0.94 -4.85 -8.17
C ALA A 67 -1.25 -4.41 -6.72
N GLN A 68 -0.65 -5.07 -5.70
CA GLN A 68 -0.87 -4.82 -4.26
C GLN A 68 -2.34 -4.49 -3.92
N LEU A 69 -3.24 -5.43 -4.23
CA LEU A 69 -4.66 -5.27 -3.97
C LEU A 69 -5.01 -5.75 -2.56
N HIS A 70 -5.63 -4.87 -1.79
CA HIS A 70 -6.13 -5.16 -0.46
C HIS A 70 -7.65 -5.09 -0.44
N VAL A 71 -8.27 -5.87 0.44
CA VAL A 71 -9.71 -5.85 0.67
C VAL A 71 -9.98 -5.29 2.05
N ALA A 72 -10.77 -4.22 2.13
CA ALA A 72 -11.22 -3.64 3.38
C ALA A 72 -12.30 -4.50 4.06
N ASP A 73 -12.61 -4.19 5.31
CA ASP A 73 -13.68 -4.85 6.06
C ASP A 73 -15.06 -4.65 5.43
N SER A 74 -15.25 -3.55 4.70
CA SER A 74 -16.45 -3.30 3.88
C SER A 74 -16.60 -4.27 2.70
N GLY A 75 -15.55 -5.02 2.36
CA GLY A 75 -15.47 -5.85 1.16
C GLY A 75 -14.97 -5.11 -0.08
N MET A 76 -14.76 -3.79 0.00
CA MET A 76 -14.21 -3.00 -1.10
C MET A 76 -12.71 -3.24 -1.25
N LEU A 77 -12.23 -3.28 -2.49
CA LEU A 77 -10.82 -3.32 -2.82
C LEU A 77 -10.22 -1.93 -2.82
N TYR A 78 -8.95 -1.83 -2.43
CA TYR A 78 -8.12 -0.65 -2.59
C TYR A 78 -6.67 -1.05 -2.90
N SER A 79 -5.91 -0.12 -3.45
CA SER A 79 -4.47 -0.27 -3.67
C SER A 79 -3.75 0.91 -3.03
N PRO A 80 -2.59 0.71 -2.36
CA PRO A 80 -1.78 1.81 -1.83
C PRO A 80 -1.32 2.80 -2.92
N ALA A 81 -1.20 2.32 -4.17
CA ALA A 81 -0.89 3.17 -5.32
C ALA A 81 -2.05 4.10 -5.71
N LEU A 82 -3.30 3.79 -5.30
CA LEU A 82 -4.50 4.58 -5.56
C LEU A 82 -5.26 4.85 -4.25
N PRO A 83 -4.71 5.64 -3.32
CA PRO A 83 -5.18 5.74 -1.93
C PRO A 83 -6.58 6.36 -1.79
N TYR A 84 -7.04 7.12 -2.79
CA TYR A 84 -8.35 7.77 -2.79
C TYR A 84 -9.42 7.01 -3.58
N HIS A 85 -9.09 5.82 -4.09
CA HIS A 85 -10.02 5.00 -4.87
C HIS A 85 -10.36 3.69 -4.15
N GLN A 86 -11.62 3.29 -4.27
CA GLN A 86 -12.12 2.00 -3.83
C GLN A 86 -12.89 1.34 -4.95
N PHE A 87 -12.77 0.02 -5.06
CA PHE A 87 -13.32 -0.76 -6.17
C PHE A 87 -14.13 -1.94 -5.65
N THR A 88 -15.22 -2.28 -6.32
CA THR A 88 -15.97 -3.51 -6.04
C THR A 88 -15.37 -4.73 -6.73
N SER A 89 -14.45 -4.51 -7.68
CA SER A 89 -13.86 -5.53 -8.54
C SER A 89 -12.35 -5.36 -8.65
N ALA A 90 -11.62 -6.48 -8.57
CA ALA A 90 -10.18 -6.53 -8.82
C ALA A 90 -9.83 -6.11 -10.26
N LEU A 91 -10.67 -6.45 -11.24
CA LEU A 91 -10.43 -6.05 -12.64
C LEU A 91 -10.51 -4.53 -12.82
N ASP A 92 -11.45 -3.87 -12.14
CA ASP A 92 -11.58 -2.41 -12.20
C ASP A 92 -10.40 -1.71 -11.50
N ALA A 93 -9.94 -2.27 -10.37
CA ALA A 93 -8.74 -1.79 -9.70
C ALA A 93 -7.49 -1.93 -10.60
N VAL A 94 -7.31 -3.08 -11.26
CA VAL A 94 -6.19 -3.31 -12.19
C VAL A 94 -6.27 -2.37 -13.39
N ARG A 95 -7.44 -2.15 -13.99
CA ARG A 95 -7.61 -1.19 -15.08
C ARG A 95 -7.25 0.23 -14.67
N ALA A 96 -7.66 0.65 -13.47
CA ALA A 96 -7.29 1.94 -12.92
C ALA A 96 -5.77 2.06 -12.73
N LEU A 97 -5.13 1.02 -12.17
CA LEU A 97 -3.67 0.97 -12.00
C LEU A 97 -2.94 1.06 -13.34
N MET A 98 -3.38 0.31 -14.35
CA MET A 98 -2.80 0.37 -15.70
C MET A 98 -2.97 1.75 -16.34
N SER A 99 -4.12 2.41 -16.09
CA SER A 99 -4.38 3.75 -16.62
C SER A 99 -3.55 4.83 -15.92
N THR A 100 -3.29 4.69 -14.62
CA THR A 100 -2.52 5.65 -13.83
C THR A 100 -1.01 5.45 -13.98
N TYR A 101 -0.55 4.20 -14.10
CA TYR A 101 0.87 3.84 -14.14
C TYR A 101 1.19 2.96 -15.35
N PRO A 102 0.95 3.42 -16.60
CA PRO A 102 1.10 2.59 -17.79
C PRO A 102 2.49 1.97 -17.92
N ASP A 103 3.54 2.71 -17.55
CA ASP A 103 4.94 2.26 -17.63
C ASP A 103 5.26 1.08 -16.71
N HIS A 104 4.48 0.87 -15.62
CA HIS A 104 4.65 -0.27 -14.71
C HIS A 104 4.02 -1.56 -15.25
N PHE A 105 3.16 -1.45 -16.26
CA PHE A 105 2.47 -2.58 -16.90
C PHE A 105 2.96 -2.81 -18.34
N GLY A 106 3.68 -1.85 -18.92
CA GLY A 106 4.36 -1.99 -20.20
C GLY A 106 5.66 -2.79 -20.01
N GLY A 107 5.65 -4.04 -20.46
CA GLY A 107 6.91 -4.72 -20.81
C GLY A 107 7.68 -3.83 -21.78
N GLY A 108 8.95 -3.56 -21.46
CA GLY A 108 9.79 -2.62 -22.21
C GLY A 108 9.69 -2.82 -23.72
N GLY A 109 9.67 -1.70 -24.44
CA GLY A 109 9.94 -1.70 -25.88
C GLY A 109 11.33 -2.24 -26.21
#